data_AF-A0A6C0M026-F1
#
_entry.id   AF-A0A6C0M026-F1
#
_cell.length_a   1.000
_cell.length_b   1.000
_cell.length_c   1.000
_cell.angle_alpha   90.00
_cell.angle_beta   90.00
_cell.angle_gamma   90.00
#
_symmetry.space_group_name_H-M   'P 1'
#
loop_
_entity.id
_entity.type
_entity.pdbx_description
1 polymer ?
#
loop_
_entity_poly.entity_id
_entity_poly.type
_entity_poly.pdbx_seq_one_letter_code
_entity_poly.pdbx_strand_id
1 'polypeptide(L)'
;MWCLAFAVISSTVSFVAIGVKLYRHKKRLSHSLRTIGTLGTVRMIYCMTVSSCREFASRSFDVGHVNMNSNHYTVSYWRGTNMYRIRIPKKHIVNGIYSITHNDVDVMKRVRMYMGILNDFHGIPTTPLDLGYTDGLVFNTMRGTKHFEPNEVIQL
;
A
#
# COMPACT_ATOMS: atom_id res chain seq x y z
N MET A 1 4.18 24.53 17.35
CA MET A 1 3.78 23.56 18.40
C MET A 1 2.39 23.81 19.02
N TRP A 2 1.86 25.03 19.03
CA TRP A 2 0.55 25.35 19.64
C TRP A 2 -0.68 24.75 18.92
N CYS A 3 -0.63 24.54 17.60
CA CYS A 3 -1.76 23.98 16.84
C CYS A 3 -2.07 22.50 17.18
N LEU A 4 -1.07 21.71 17.55
CA LEU A 4 -1.25 20.30 17.94
C LEU A 4 -2.00 20.20 19.27
N ALA A 5 -1.66 21.05 20.25
CA ALA A 5 -2.37 21.12 21.52
C ALA A 5 -3.83 21.53 21.32
N PHE A 6 -4.09 22.52 20.44
CA PHE A 6 -5.43 22.99 20.14
C PHE A 6 -6.29 21.93 19.44
N ALA A 7 -5.72 21.14 18.52
CA ALA A 7 -6.41 20.05 17.84
C ALA A 7 -6.75 18.89 18.79
N VAL A 8 -5.83 18.55 19.71
CA VAL A 8 -6.08 17.55 20.77
C VAL A 8 -7.17 18.02 21.72
N ILE A 9 -7.18 19.29 22.12
CA ILE A 9 -8.21 19.86 23.01
C ILE A 9 -9.56 19.94 22.29
N SER A 10 -9.60 20.39 21.03
CA SER A 10 -10.85 20.48 20.26
C SER A 10 -11.47 19.10 19.98
N SER A 11 -10.64 18.08 19.76
CA SER A 11 -11.11 16.71 19.56
C SER A 11 -11.62 16.11 20.86
N THR A 12 -10.93 16.27 22.00
CA THR A 12 -11.41 15.79 23.30
C THR A 12 -12.75 16.42 23.69
N VAL A 13 -12.95 17.72 23.48
CA VAL A 13 -14.23 18.40 23.74
C VAL A 13 -15.36 17.83 22.86
N SER A 14 -15.09 17.55 21.59
CA SER A 14 -16.05 16.93 20.68
C SER A 14 -16.42 15.51 21.12
N PHE A 15 -15.45 14.73 21.61
CA PHE A 15 -15.68 13.38 22.13
C PHE A 15 -16.49 13.36 23.43
N VAL A 16 -16.24 14.31 24.34
CA VAL A 16 -17.05 14.46 25.56
C VAL A 16 -18.49 14.84 25.20
N ALA A 17 -18.69 15.75 24.23
CA ALA A 17 -20.02 16.14 23.78
C ALA A 17 -20.81 14.98 23.14
N ILE A 18 -20.16 14.17 22.29
CA ILE A 18 -20.76 12.96 21.70
C ILE A 18 -21.08 11.93 22.78
N GLY A 19 -20.17 11.70 23.74
CA GLY A 19 -20.37 10.81 24.87
C GLY A 19 -21.56 11.22 25.74
N VAL A 20 -21.71 12.52 26.04
CA VAL A 20 -22.86 13.05 26.79
C VAL A 20 -24.16 12.91 26.02
N LYS A 21 -24.16 13.15 24.69
CA LYS A 21 -25.34 12.99 23.84
C LYS A 21 -25.80 11.54 23.76
N LEU A 22 -24.86 10.59 23.63
CA LEU A 22 -25.13 9.16 23.67
C LEU A 22 -25.58 8.69 25.06
N TYR A 23 -25.01 9.23 26.14
CA TYR A 23 -25.45 8.95 27.51
C TYR A 23 -26.88 9.42 27.77
N ARG A 24 -27.25 10.63 27.31
CA ARG A 24 -28.63 11.15 27.38
C ARG A 24 -29.60 10.29 26.56
N HIS A 25 -29.19 9.84 25.38
CA HIS A 25 -29.98 8.94 24.54
C HIS A 25 -30.14 7.56 25.17
N LYS A 26 -29.10 7.04 25.83
CA LYS A 26 -29.09 5.78 26.59
C LYS A 26 -30.00 5.82 27.81
N LYS A 27 -30.19 6.98 28.45
CA LYS A 27 -31.13 7.13 29.58
C LYS A 27 -32.60 6.92 29.16
N ARG A 28 -32.93 7.08 27.86
CA ARG A 28 -34.26 6.80 27.29
C ARG A 28 -34.48 5.35 26.84
N LEU A 29 -33.43 4.53 26.69
CA LEU A 29 -33.59 3.12 26.28
C LEU A 29 -33.64 2.17 27.50
N SER A 30 -34.66 1.32 27.49
CA SER A 30 -35.04 0.30 28.49
C SER A 30 -33.88 -0.44 29.20
N HIS A 31 -34.11 -0.77 30.47
CA HIS A 31 -33.20 -1.44 31.42
C HIS A 31 -32.63 -2.79 30.92
N SER A 32 -33.22 -3.42 29.90
CA SER A 32 -32.84 -4.75 29.40
C SER A 32 -31.52 -4.79 28.60
N LEU A 33 -31.07 -3.69 27.99
CA LEU A 33 -29.87 -3.66 27.13
C LEU A 33 -28.58 -3.22 27.83
N ARG A 34 -28.61 -2.99 29.15
CA ARG A 34 -27.55 -2.26 29.87
C ARG A 34 -26.24 -3.03 30.07
N THR A 35 -26.25 -4.36 30.02
CA THR A 35 -25.08 -5.17 30.41
C THR A 35 -24.28 -5.70 29.23
N ILE A 36 -24.93 -6.02 28.11
CA ILE A 36 -24.28 -6.54 26.89
C ILE A 36 -23.86 -5.38 25.96
N GLY A 37 -24.64 -4.29 25.93
CA GLY A 37 -24.39 -3.15 25.05
C GLY A 37 -23.18 -2.29 25.46
N THR A 38 -22.82 -2.26 26.76
CA THR A 38 -21.74 -1.41 27.31
C THR A 38 -20.34 -1.85 26.86
N LEU A 39 -20.03 -3.14 26.89
CA LEU A 39 -18.73 -3.65 26.42
C LEU A 39 -18.56 -3.51 24.90
N GLY A 40 -19.63 -3.77 24.14
CA GLY A 40 -19.63 -3.58 22.68
C GLY A 40 -19.47 -2.11 22.28
N THR A 41 -20.15 -1.19 22.97
CA THR A 41 -20.05 0.24 22.68
C THR A 41 -18.69 0.82 23.05
N VAL A 42 -18.10 0.45 24.19
CA VAL A 42 -16.75 0.94 24.57
C VAL A 42 -15.69 0.49 23.56
N ARG A 43 -15.74 -0.78 23.13
CA ARG A 43 -14.82 -1.30 22.11
C ARG A 43 -15.02 -0.62 20.76
N MET A 44 -16.27 -0.38 20.36
CA MET A 44 -16.59 0.32 19.11
C MET A 44 -16.13 1.77 19.14
N ILE A 45 -16.37 2.49 20.24
CA ILE A 45 -15.88 3.87 20.45
C ILE A 45 -14.36 3.90 20.37
N TYR A 46 -13.67 3.00 21.08
CA TYR A 46 -12.22 2.90 21.03
C TYR A 46 -11.70 2.66 19.60
N CYS A 47 -12.28 1.70 18.88
CA CYS A 47 -11.92 1.44 17.48
C CYS A 47 -12.17 2.65 16.57
N MET A 48 -13.29 3.36 16.73
CA MET A 48 -13.59 4.57 15.96
C MET A 48 -12.61 5.71 16.28
N THR A 49 -12.26 5.89 17.55
CA THR A 49 -11.29 6.91 17.98
C THR A 49 -9.91 6.62 17.41
N VAL A 50 -9.43 5.38 17.52
CA VAL A 50 -8.13 4.98 16.96
C VAL A 50 -8.10 5.17 15.44
N SER A 51 -9.18 4.78 14.75
CA SER A 51 -9.29 4.97 13.30
C SER A 51 -9.28 6.45 12.91
N SER A 52 -10.03 7.29 13.63
CA SER A 52 -10.12 8.73 13.36
C SER A 52 -8.79 9.44 13.64
N CYS A 53 -8.12 9.11 14.75
CA CYS A 53 -6.80 9.65 15.07
C CYS A 53 -5.75 9.26 14.02
N ARG A 54 -5.80 8.00 13.55
CA ARG A 54 -4.88 7.50 12.52
C ARG A 54 -5.13 8.18 11.18
N GLU A 55 -6.38 8.42 10.80
CA GLU A 55 -6.73 9.17 9.59
C GLU A 55 -6.30 10.64 9.69
N PHE A 56 -6.54 11.29 10.83
CA PHE A 56 -6.08 12.65 11.10
C PHE A 56 -4.55 12.77 11.04
N ALA A 57 -3.82 11.85 11.65
CA ALA A 57 -2.36 11.82 11.59
C ALA A 57 -1.87 11.57 10.16
N SER A 58 -2.46 10.60 9.45
CA SER A 58 -2.11 10.32 8.05
C SER A 58 -2.32 11.54 7.14
N ARG A 59 -3.40 12.30 7.38
CA ARG A 59 -3.71 13.52 6.63
C ARG A 59 -2.83 14.72 7.03
N SER A 60 -2.49 14.86 8.31
CA SER A 60 -1.73 16.01 8.81
C SER A 60 -0.24 15.92 8.50
N PHE A 61 0.30 14.70 8.42
CA PHE A 61 1.72 14.46 8.18
C PHE A 61 2.03 13.94 6.77
N ASP A 62 1.02 13.83 5.89
CA ASP A 62 1.10 13.16 4.59
C ASP A 62 1.75 11.76 4.67
N VAL A 63 1.59 11.09 5.81
CA VAL A 63 2.15 9.75 6.05
C VAL A 63 1.19 8.71 5.52
N GLY A 64 1.68 7.87 4.61
CA GLY A 64 0.94 6.73 4.11
C GLY A 64 0.78 5.63 5.17
N HIS A 65 -0.37 4.97 5.18
CA HIS A 65 -0.56 3.74 5.94
C HIS A 65 -0.63 2.53 5.00
N VAL A 66 0.07 1.47 5.39
CA VAL A 66 0.04 0.18 4.69
C VAL A 66 -1.03 -0.69 5.31
N ASN A 67 -1.94 -1.21 4.49
CA ASN A 67 -2.89 -2.23 4.88
C ASN A 67 -2.59 -3.52 4.11
N MET A 68 -2.65 -4.64 4.80
CA MET A 68 -2.29 -5.94 4.26
C MET A 68 -3.55 -6.77 4.02
N ASN A 69 -3.93 -6.94 2.75
CA ASN A 69 -5.04 -7.84 2.35
C ASN A 69 -4.49 -9.21 1.94
N SER A 70 -5.34 -10.21 1.70
CA SER A 70 -4.90 -11.57 1.32
C SER A 70 -4.08 -11.61 0.02
N ASN A 71 -4.48 -10.82 -0.98
CA ASN A 71 -3.89 -10.86 -2.33
C ASN A 71 -3.08 -9.61 -2.71
N HIS A 72 -3.09 -8.55 -1.90
CA HIS A 72 -2.37 -7.31 -2.20
C HIS A 72 -2.04 -6.53 -0.92
N TYR A 73 -0.96 -5.76 -0.97
CA TYR A 73 -0.72 -4.64 -0.08
C TYR A 73 -1.44 -3.41 -0.62
N THR A 74 -2.06 -2.65 0.26
CA THR A 74 -2.69 -1.37 -0.07
C THR A 74 -1.95 -0.29 0.68
N VAL A 75 -1.28 0.61 -0.03
CA VAL A 75 -0.69 1.82 0.56
C VAL A 75 -1.66 2.95 0.32
N SER A 76 -2.21 3.55 1.36
CA SER A 76 -3.06 4.73 1.24
C SER A 76 -2.36 5.92 1.87
N TYR A 77 -2.22 7.02 1.14
CA TYR A 77 -1.60 8.26 1.61
C TYR A 77 -2.41 9.46 1.16
N TRP A 78 -2.29 10.56 1.88
CA TRP A 78 -2.93 11.82 1.52
C TRP A 78 -1.91 12.71 0.80
N ARG A 79 -2.39 13.50 -0.15
CA ARG A 79 -1.66 14.63 -0.72
C ARG A 79 -2.65 15.79 -0.82
N GLY A 80 -2.56 16.71 0.12
CA GLY A 80 -3.54 17.79 0.29
C GLY A 80 -4.92 17.25 0.71
N THR A 81 -5.96 17.54 -0.08
CA THR A 81 -7.33 17.08 0.18
C THR A 81 -7.66 15.73 -0.44
N ASN A 82 -6.76 15.17 -1.23
CA ASN A 82 -7.03 13.95 -1.99
C ASN A 82 -6.33 12.75 -1.34
N MET A 83 -7.08 11.67 -1.17
CA MET A 83 -6.53 10.39 -0.72
C MET A 83 -6.16 9.54 -1.94
N TYR A 84 -4.91 9.13 -2.01
CA TYR A 84 -4.38 8.24 -3.04
C TYR A 84 -4.21 6.83 -2.46
N ARG A 85 -4.39 5.83 -3.31
CA ARG A 85 -4.27 4.42 -2.93
C ARG A 85 -3.51 3.64 -3.99
N ILE A 86 -2.36 3.09 -3.60
CA ILE A 86 -1.56 2.19 -4.43
C ILE A 86 -1.89 0.76 -4.01
N ARG A 87 -2.24 -0.10 -4.97
CA ARG A 87 -2.42 -1.53 -4.75
C ARG A 87 -1.24 -2.29 -5.33
N ILE A 88 -0.54 -3.04 -4.47
CA ILE A 88 0.61 -3.85 -4.84
C ILE A 88 0.21 -5.32 -4.65
N PRO A 89 0.11 -6.14 -5.70
CA PRO A 89 -0.25 -7.55 -5.55
C PRO A 89 0.77 -8.31 -4.69
N LYS A 90 0.30 -9.19 -3.79
CA LYS A 90 1.13 -10.01 -2.90
C LYS A 90 1.74 -11.19 -3.61
N LYS A 91 0.94 -11.84 -4.47
CA LYS A 91 1.48 -12.79 -5.43
C LYS A 91 2.21 -11.96 -6.47
N HIS A 92 3.53 -11.90 -6.34
CA HIS A 92 4.36 -11.74 -7.52
C HIS A 92 3.84 -12.76 -8.52
N ILE A 93 3.36 -12.31 -9.68
CA ILE A 93 3.44 -13.18 -10.84
C ILE A 93 4.95 -13.37 -10.96
N VAL A 94 5.41 -14.53 -10.50
CA VAL A 94 6.79 -14.94 -10.65
C VAL A 94 6.94 -15.12 -12.16
N ASN A 95 7.16 -14.02 -12.88
CA ASN A 95 7.77 -14.07 -14.19
C ASN A 95 9.05 -14.82 -13.92
N GLY A 96 9.09 -16.07 -14.40
CA GLY A 96 9.96 -17.14 -13.93
C GLY A 96 11.45 -16.92 -14.22
N ILE A 97 11.87 -15.68 -14.45
CA ILE A 97 13.22 -15.26 -14.77
C ILE A 97 14.10 -15.46 -13.54
N TYR A 98 14.87 -16.54 -13.57
CA TYR A 98 15.81 -16.88 -12.51
C TYR A 98 17.22 -16.38 -12.82
N SER A 99 17.57 -16.16 -14.09
CA SER A 99 18.81 -15.47 -14.46
C SER A 99 18.67 -14.74 -15.80
N ILE A 100 19.48 -13.69 -15.96
CA ILE A 100 19.63 -12.97 -17.23
C ILE A 100 21.12 -12.91 -17.51
N THR A 101 21.56 -13.49 -18.62
CA THR A 101 22.99 -13.56 -18.97
C THR A 101 23.29 -12.78 -20.24
N HIS A 102 24.49 -12.22 -20.29
CA HIS A 102 25.09 -11.59 -21.46
C HIS A 102 26.51 -12.13 -21.60
N ASN A 103 26.83 -12.79 -22.71
CA ASN A 103 28.13 -13.45 -22.92
C ASN A 103 28.54 -14.32 -21.71
N ASP A 104 27.62 -15.16 -21.23
CA ASP A 104 27.74 -16.04 -20.06
C ASP A 104 27.96 -15.34 -18.70
N VAL A 105 27.87 -14.01 -18.65
CA VAL A 105 27.93 -13.23 -17.40
C VAL A 105 26.54 -12.93 -16.89
N ASP A 106 26.27 -13.19 -15.61
CA ASP A 106 25.00 -12.81 -14.96
C ASP A 106 24.89 -11.29 -14.82
N VAL A 107 23.90 -10.73 -15.52
CA VAL A 107 23.59 -9.30 -15.54
C VAL A 107 22.21 -9.00 -14.97
N MET A 108 21.55 -9.99 -14.36
CA MET A 108 20.21 -9.91 -13.81
C MET A 108 20.00 -8.72 -12.88
N LYS A 109 20.97 -8.44 -12.00
CA LYS A 109 20.87 -7.30 -11.08
C LYS A 109 20.81 -5.96 -11.81
N ARG A 110 21.60 -5.78 -12.89
CA ARG A 110 21.62 -4.53 -13.67
C ARG A 110 20.34 -4.36 -14.46
N VAL A 111 19.89 -5.41 -15.15
CA VAL A 111 18.67 -5.38 -15.95
C VAL A 111 17.44 -5.13 -15.06
N ARG A 112 17.37 -5.77 -13.88
CA ARG A 112 16.27 -5.57 -12.93
C ARG A 112 16.16 -4.15 -12.37
N MET A 113 17.20 -3.32 -12.43
CA MET A 113 17.08 -1.92 -12.04
C MET A 113 16.14 -1.12 -12.95
N TYR A 114 15.98 -1.58 -14.19
CA TYR A 114 15.09 -0.98 -15.18
C TYR A 114 13.71 -1.64 -15.24
N MET A 115 13.54 -2.76 -14.53
CA MET A 115 12.30 -3.52 -14.53
C MET A 115 11.42 -3.13 -13.34
N GLY A 116 10.11 -3.14 -13.56
CA GLY A 116 9.12 -2.97 -12.53
C GLY A 116 8.97 -4.19 -11.64
N ILE A 117 8.12 -4.04 -10.62
CA ILE A 117 7.76 -5.09 -9.66
C ILE A 117 7.18 -6.34 -10.37
N LEU A 118 6.61 -6.15 -11.56
CA LEU A 118 6.05 -7.22 -12.39
C LEU A 118 7.09 -7.89 -13.29
N ASN A 119 8.38 -7.57 -13.15
CA ASN A 119 9.43 -7.95 -14.08
C ASN A 119 9.06 -7.62 -15.53
N ASP A 120 8.53 -6.41 -15.74
CA ASP A 120 8.26 -5.79 -17.03
C ASP A 120 9.04 -4.48 -17.13
N PHE A 121 9.16 -3.89 -18.33
CA PHE A 121 9.77 -2.57 -18.50
C PHE A 121 8.73 -1.45 -18.38
N HIS A 122 7.77 -1.57 -17.45
CA HIS A 122 6.72 -0.58 -17.22
C HIS A 122 5.86 -0.27 -18.46
N GLY A 123 5.69 -1.24 -19.37
CA GLY A 123 4.99 -1.06 -20.65
C GLY A 123 5.79 -0.27 -21.70
N ILE A 124 7.07 0.02 -21.45
CA ILE A 124 7.98 0.63 -22.43
C ILE A 124 8.53 -0.48 -23.32
N PRO A 125 8.46 -0.37 -24.65
CA PRO A 125 9.13 -1.29 -25.55
C PRO A 125 10.65 -1.10 -25.41
N THR A 126 11.31 -2.05 -24.76
CA THR A 126 12.74 -2.01 -24.45
C THR A 126 13.46 -3.13 -25.19
N THR A 127 14.57 -2.80 -25.84
CA THR A 127 15.48 -3.75 -26.51
C THR A 127 16.75 -3.97 -25.68
N PRO A 128 17.52 -5.07 -25.91
CA PRO A 128 18.83 -5.24 -25.28
C PRO A 128 19.80 -4.07 -25.57
N LEU A 129 19.72 -3.46 -26.76
CA LEU A 129 20.53 -2.31 -27.12
C LEU A 129 20.22 -1.08 -26.24
N ASP A 130 18.94 -0.84 -25.92
CA ASP A 130 18.52 0.25 -25.00
C ASP A 130 19.09 0.08 -23.59
N LEU A 131 19.38 -1.17 -23.20
CA LEU A 131 19.97 -1.54 -21.93
C LEU A 131 21.51 -1.56 -21.97
N GLY A 132 22.11 -1.28 -23.14
CA GLY A 132 23.56 -1.24 -23.36
C GLY A 132 24.20 -2.59 -23.73
N TYR A 133 23.42 -3.59 -24.14
CA TYR A 133 23.89 -4.92 -24.52
C TYR A 133 23.86 -5.11 -26.04
N THR A 134 25.01 -4.95 -26.69
CA THR A 134 25.15 -4.98 -28.15
C THR A 134 25.05 -6.37 -28.76
N ASP A 135 25.33 -7.41 -27.99
CA ASP A 135 25.34 -8.80 -28.45
C ASP A 135 24.04 -9.54 -28.08
N GLY A 136 23.07 -8.85 -27.50
CA GLY A 136 21.79 -9.42 -27.06
C GLY A 136 21.79 -9.85 -25.58
N LEU A 137 20.66 -10.43 -25.17
CA LEU A 137 20.43 -10.90 -23.80
C LEU A 137 19.76 -12.27 -23.79
N VAL A 138 20.18 -13.12 -22.87
CA VAL A 138 19.56 -14.44 -22.64
C VAL A 138 18.74 -14.37 -21.35
N PHE A 139 17.43 -14.60 -21.46
CA PHE A 139 16.53 -14.70 -20.32
C PHE A 139 16.27 -16.17 -20.02
N ASN A 140 16.69 -16.61 -18.85
CA ASN A 140 16.43 -17.96 -18.39
C ASN A 140 15.21 -17.95 -17.47
N THR A 141 14.13 -18.58 -17.95
CA THR A 141 12.86 -18.63 -17.25
C THR A 141 12.47 -20.06 -16.90
N MET A 142 11.55 -20.23 -15.94
CA MET A 142 10.91 -21.51 -15.65
C MET A 142 10.26 -22.19 -16.87
N ARG A 143 9.94 -21.42 -17.93
CA ARG A 143 9.34 -21.92 -19.17
C ARG A 143 10.38 -22.27 -20.24
N GLY A 144 11.65 -21.98 -20.00
CA GLY A 144 12.76 -22.16 -20.93
C GLY A 144 13.63 -20.92 -21.07
N THR A 145 14.65 -21.06 -21.90
CA THR A 145 15.60 -20.00 -22.22
C THR A 145 15.16 -19.28 -23.48
N LYS A 146 15.07 -17.95 -23.43
CA LYS A 146 14.81 -17.10 -24.60
C LYS A 146 16.01 -16.19 -24.84
N HIS A 147 16.57 -16.26 -26.05
CA HIS A 147 17.55 -15.30 -26.53
C HIS A 147 16.81 -14.12 -27.16
N PHE A 148 17.23 -12.90 -26.83
CA PHE A 148 16.77 -11.66 -27.43
C PHE A 148 17.91 -11.04 -28.21
N GLU A 149 17.68 -10.84 -29.51
CA GLU A 149 18.62 -10.13 -30.37
C GLU A 149 18.73 -8.64 -29.98
N PRO A 150 19.82 -7.94 -30.33
CA PRO A 150 20.07 -6.57 -29.87
C PRO A 150 18.93 -5.58 -30.13
N ASN A 151 18.23 -5.75 -31.26
CA ASN A 151 17.11 -4.90 -31.69
C ASN A 151 15.73 -5.54 -31.45
N GLU A 152 15.66 -6.72 -30.84
CA GLU A 152 14.38 -7.38 -30.53
C GLU A 152 13.75 -6.74 -29.29
N VAL A 153 12.46 -6.37 -29.38
CA VAL A 153 11.72 -5.86 -28.23
C VAL A 153 11.51 -6.99 -27.22
N ILE A 154 11.94 -6.75 -25.99
CA ILE A 154 11.81 -7.70 -24.90
C ILE A 154 10.35 -7.76 -24.45
N GLN A 155 9.66 -8.85 -24.80
CA GLN A 155 8.30 -9.17 -24.37
C GLN A 155 8.35 -10.36 -23.39
N LEU A 156 7.93 -10.11 -22.13
CA LEU A 156 8.03 -11.04 -20.98
C LEU A 156 6.67 -11.56 -20.52
#